data_AF-A0AA47N175-F1
#
_entry.id   AF-A0AA47N175-F1
#
_cell.length_a   1.000
_cell.length_b   1.000
_cell.length_c   1.000
_cell.angle_alpha   90.00
_cell.angle_beta   90.00
_cell.angle_gamma   90.00
#
_symmetry.space_group_name_H-M   'P 1'
#
loop_
_entity.id
_entity.type
_entity.pdbx_description
1 polymer ?
#
loop_
_entity_poly.entity_id
_entity_poly.type
_entity_poly.pdbx_seq_one_letter_code
_entity_poly.pdbx_strand_id
1 'polypeptide(L)'
;MAEKYQRVDVVFDRYHDESIKTGTRKKRKQRHRPVRREIVNDSVPLPADWSSFMALEENKADLARLLSNHLIEHSPEYEPVVVVSGGFAEATTVKSSDLELEISSLSA
;
A
#
# COMPACT_ATOMS: atom_id res chain seq x y z
N MET A 1 -26.11 18.60 -2.75
CA MET A 1 -25.92 17.16 -2.46
C MET A 1 -24.64 16.75 -3.16
N ALA A 2 -23.66 16.21 -2.43
CA ALA A 2 -22.44 15.70 -3.04
C ALA A 2 -22.76 14.41 -3.81
N GLU A 3 -22.18 14.24 -5.00
CA GLU A 3 -22.27 12.99 -5.75
C GLU A 3 -21.73 11.83 -4.89
N LYS A 4 -22.52 10.77 -4.76
CA LYS A 4 -22.13 9.56 -4.05
C LYS A 4 -21.41 8.66 -5.04
N TYR A 5 -20.12 8.43 -4.82
CA TYR A 5 -19.34 7.50 -5.64
C TYR A 5 -19.75 6.06 -5.33
N GLN A 6 -19.87 5.23 -6.36
CA GLN A 6 -20.18 3.79 -6.21
C GLN A 6 -18.93 2.97 -5.87
N ARG A 7 -17.75 3.45 -6.30
CA ARG A 7 -16.47 2.74 -6.18
C ARG A 7 -15.32 3.69 -5.93
N VAL A 8 -14.34 3.24 -5.14
CA VAL A 8 -13.07 3.92 -4.88
C VAL A 8 -11.93 2.96 -5.17
N ASP A 9 -11.05 3.35 -6.09
CA ASP A 9 -9.82 2.62 -6.41
C ASP A 9 -8.63 3.23 -5.67
N VAL A 10 -7.92 2.41 -4.90
CA VAL A 10 -6.70 2.79 -4.18
C VAL A 10 -5.53 1.98 -4.72
N VAL A 11 -4.56 2.66 -5.33
CA VAL A 11 -3.39 2.03 -5.93
C VAL A 11 -2.14 2.45 -5.16
N PHE A 12 -1.46 1.49 -4.56
CA PHE A 12 -0.14 1.72 -3.97
C PHE A 12 0.94 1.50 -5.04
N ASP A 13 1.52 2.61 -5.51
CA ASP A 13 2.61 2.57 -6.50
C ASP A 13 3.86 1.86 -5.94
N ARG A 14 4.52 1.06 -6.80
CA ARG A 14 5.72 0.31 -6.44
C ARG A 14 6.97 0.89 -7.06
N TYR A 15 8.04 0.80 -6.31
CA TYR A 15 9.36 1.11 -6.83
C TYR A 15 9.92 -0.08 -7.61
N HIS A 16 10.05 0.11 -8.93
CA HIS A 16 10.73 -0.82 -9.81
C HIS A 16 12.24 -0.53 -9.87
N ASP A 17 13.05 -1.57 -9.83
CA ASP A 17 14.52 -1.47 -9.89
C ASP A 17 15.03 -0.93 -11.21
N GLU A 18 14.31 -1.16 -12.30
CA GLU A 18 14.62 -0.67 -13.64
C GLU A 18 14.23 0.80 -13.86
N SER A 19 13.76 1.50 -12.82
CA SER A 19 13.43 2.91 -12.91
C SER A 19 14.68 3.79 -13.10
N ILE A 20 14.55 4.84 -13.92
CA ILE A 20 15.57 5.91 -14.05
C ILE A 20 15.95 6.51 -12.69
N LYS A 21 15.05 6.45 -11.69
CA LYS A 21 15.25 7.00 -10.35
C LYS A 21 16.00 6.06 -9.39
N THR A 22 16.30 4.82 -9.78
CA THR A 22 16.94 3.82 -8.89
C THR A 22 18.30 4.31 -8.38
N GLY A 23 19.11 4.94 -9.24
CA GLY A 23 20.40 5.51 -8.83
C GLY A 23 20.28 6.59 -7.76
N THR A 24 19.29 7.49 -7.87
CA THR A 24 19.03 8.54 -6.88
C THR A 24 18.54 7.95 -5.54
N ARG A 25 17.75 6.87 -5.58
CA ARG A 25 17.27 6.18 -4.36
C ARG A 25 18.40 5.48 -3.62
N LYS A 26 19.30 4.80 -4.34
CA LYS A 26 20.50 4.17 -3.76
C LYS A 26 21.37 5.18 -2.99
N LYS A 27 21.57 6.38 -3.54
CA LYS A 27 22.31 7.47 -2.85
C LYS A 27 21.61 7.97 -1.57
N ARG A 28 20.27 8.01 -1.55
CA ARG A 28 19.49 8.35 -0.34
C ARG A 28 19.65 7.30 0.77
N LYS A 29 19.62 6.01 0.43
CA LYS A 29 19.84 4.91 1.38
C LYS A 29 21.22 4.99 2.04
N GLN A 30 22.23 5.58 1.41
CA GLN A 30 23.58 5.72 1.99
C GLN A 30 23.70 6.83 3.05
N ARG A 31 22.81 7.83 3.06
CA ARG A 31 22.86 8.93 4.06
C ARG A 31 22.21 8.58 5.39
N HIS A 32 21.35 7.57 5.42
CA HIS A 32 20.65 7.12 6.63
C HIS A 32 20.97 5.66 6.89
N ARG A 33 21.07 5.25 8.16
CA ARG A 33 21.06 3.83 8.55
C ARG A 33 19.65 3.49 9.03
N PRO A 34 18.69 3.30 8.12
CA PRO A 34 17.32 3.07 8.55
C PRO A 34 17.20 1.73 9.25
N VAL A 35 16.35 1.69 10.28
CA VAL A 35 16.10 0.49 11.09
C VAL A 35 14.87 -0.20 10.52
N ARG A 36 15.00 -1.51 10.27
CA ARG A 36 13.87 -2.34 9.87
C ARG A 36 12.87 -2.40 11.02
N ARG A 37 11.60 -2.12 10.71
CA ARG A 37 10.47 -2.25 11.63
C ARG A 37 9.38 -3.02 10.92
N GLU A 38 9.25 -4.29 11.27
CA GLU A 38 8.26 -5.18 10.67
C GLU A 38 6.85 -4.82 11.14
N ILE A 39 5.93 -4.65 10.20
CA ILE A 39 4.51 -4.38 10.50
C ILE A 39 3.72 -5.64 10.24
N VAL A 40 3.37 -6.32 11.33
CA VAL A 40 2.59 -7.57 11.30
C VAL A 40 1.09 -7.29 11.45
N ASN A 41 0.72 -6.30 12.27
CA ASN A 41 -0.67 -5.92 12.56
C ASN A 41 -0.76 -4.49 13.13
N ASP A 42 -1.98 -4.08 13.50
CA ASP A 42 -2.30 -2.73 14.01
C ASP A 42 -1.75 -2.41 15.41
N SER A 43 -1.25 -3.41 16.13
CA SER A 43 -0.65 -3.20 17.45
C SER A 43 0.79 -2.69 17.39
N VAL A 44 1.40 -2.71 16.19
CA VAL A 44 2.77 -2.22 16.00
C VAL A 44 2.81 -0.70 16.19
N PRO A 45 3.63 -0.18 17.12
CA PRO A 45 3.70 1.25 17.37
C PRO A 45 4.12 2.05 16.15
N LEU A 46 3.48 3.20 15.95
CA LEU A 46 3.83 4.09 14.85
C LEU A 46 5.29 4.57 14.96
N PRO A 47 5.98 4.74 13.81
CA PRO A 47 7.31 5.32 13.80
C PRO A 47 7.35 6.72 14.40
N ALA A 48 8.28 6.95 15.33
CA ALA A 48 8.59 8.30 15.81
C ALA A 48 9.34 9.13 14.75
N ASP A 49 10.18 8.47 13.93
CA ASP A 49 10.87 9.07 12.79
C ASP A 49 10.42 8.40 11.48
N TRP A 50 9.42 9.02 10.85
CA TRP A 50 8.89 8.59 9.57
C TRP A 50 9.90 8.70 8.43
N SER A 51 10.83 9.65 8.47
CA SER A 51 11.81 9.83 7.39
C SER A 51 12.78 8.66 7.32
N SER A 52 13.28 8.23 8.47
CA SER A 52 14.12 7.03 8.58
C SER A 52 13.33 5.76 8.27
N PHE A 53 12.11 5.62 8.78
CA PHE A 53 11.25 4.46 8.49
C PHE A 53 10.98 4.32 6.99
N MET A 54 10.61 5.41 6.31
CA MET A 54 10.34 5.48 4.88
C MET A 54 11.61 5.45 4.02
N ALA A 55 12.81 5.27 4.58
CA ALA A 55 14.01 5.07 3.77
C ALA A 55 14.19 3.59 3.37
N LEU A 56 13.61 2.64 4.12
CA LEU A 56 13.58 1.22 3.76
C LEU A 56 12.37 0.90 2.88
N GLU A 57 12.57 0.03 1.90
CA GLU A 57 11.50 -0.40 0.99
C GLU A 57 10.60 -1.45 1.65
N GLU A 58 11.19 -2.30 2.48
CA GLU A 58 10.52 -3.35 3.25
C GLU A 58 9.52 -2.76 4.25
N ASN A 59 9.90 -1.66 4.91
CA ASN A 59 9.01 -0.91 5.80
C ASN A 59 7.80 -0.33 5.06
N LYS A 60 8.00 0.17 3.83
CA LYS A 60 6.91 0.67 3.00
C LYS A 60 6.01 -0.46 2.53
N ALA A 61 6.59 -1.59 2.13
CA ALA A 61 5.86 -2.74 1.66
C ALA A 61 4.93 -3.28 2.76
N ASP A 62 5.42 -3.42 4.00
CA ASP A 62 4.54 -3.85 5.09
C ASP A 62 3.45 -2.83 5.41
N LEU A 63 3.80 -1.54 5.42
CA LEU A 63 2.82 -0.48 5.68
C LEU A 63 1.73 -0.45 4.60
N ALA A 64 2.12 -0.55 3.33
CA ALA A 64 1.19 -0.60 2.21
C ALA A 64 0.29 -1.84 2.29
N ARG A 65 0.83 -3.00 2.69
CA ARG A 65 0.07 -4.24 2.91
C ARG A 65 -0.93 -4.08 4.04
N LEU A 66 -0.52 -3.51 5.17
CA LEU A 66 -1.40 -3.25 6.31
C LEU A 66 -2.55 -2.33 5.89
N LEU A 67 -2.23 -1.18 5.29
CA LEU A 67 -3.23 -0.22 4.85
C LEU A 67 -4.17 -0.81 3.78
N SER A 68 -3.66 -1.64 2.87
CA SER A 68 -4.49 -2.29 1.86
C SER A 68 -5.53 -3.22 2.47
N ASN A 69 -5.12 -4.03 3.46
CA ASN A 69 -6.06 -4.89 4.19
C ASN A 69 -7.04 -4.05 5.01
N HIS A 70 -6.55 -3.03 5.73
CA HIS A 70 -7.38 -2.19 6.57
C HIS A 70 -8.45 -1.43 5.76
N LEU A 71 -8.12 -0.95 4.55
CA LEU A 71 -9.08 -0.27 3.67
C LEU A 71 -10.22 -1.19 3.22
N ILE A 72 -9.94 -2.48 3.07
CA ILE A 72 -10.93 -3.50 2.68
C ILE A 72 -11.75 -3.93 3.89
N GLU A 73 -11.10 -4.20 5.02
CA GLU A 73 -11.76 -4.70 6.23
C GLU A 73 -12.68 -3.66 6.89
N HIS A 74 -12.34 -2.37 6.77
CA HIS A 74 -13.08 -1.28 7.41
C HIS A 74 -13.91 -0.47 6.41
N SER A 75 -14.08 -0.94 5.18
CA SER A 75 -14.98 -0.31 4.22
C SER A 75 -16.43 -0.46 4.65
N PRO A 76 -17.31 0.52 4.35
CA PRO A 76 -18.74 0.38 4.58
C PRO A 76 -19.32 -0.78 3.75
N GLU A 77 -20.28 -1.54 4.32
CA GLU A 77 -20.87 -2.75 3.72
C GLU A 77 -21.54 -2.52 2.35
N TYR A 78 -21.96 -1.29 2.04
CA TYR A 78 -22.81 -1.02 0.87
C TYR A 78 -22.11 -0.18 -0.18
N GLU A 79 -21.71 1.06 0.12
CA GLU A 79 -21.04 1.94 -0.84
C GLU A 79 -20.19 3.01 -0.14
N PRO A 80 -19.07 3.44 -0.75
CA PRO A 80 -18.51 2.93 -2.00
C PRO A 80 -17.81 1.57 -1.83
N VAL A 81 -17.83 0.74 -2.88
CA VAL A 81 -16.96 -0.44 -2.96
C VAL A 81 -15.51 0.01 -3.06
N VAL A 82 -14.64 -0.51 -2.20
CA VAL A 82 -13.21 -0.21 -2.21
C VAL A 82 -12.50 -1.30 -2.97
N VAL A 83 -11.67 -0.93 -3.94
CA VAL A 83 -10.76 -1.84 -4.64
C VAL A 83 -9.34 -1.34 -4.39
N VAL A 84 -8.47 -2.24 -3.94
CA VAL A 84 -7.08 -1.92 -3.62
C VAL A 84 -6.13 -2.77 -4.45
N SER A 85 -5.06 -2.15 -4.96
CA SER A 85 -3.99 -2.84 -5.69
C SER A 85 -2.61 -2.32 -5.33
N GLY A 86 -1.57 -3.07 -5.72
CA GLY A 86 -0.17 -2.67 -5.57
C GLY A 86 0.41 -2.80 -4.16
N GLY A 87 -0.42 -2.80 -3.11
CA GLY A 87 0.04 -2.86 -1.72
C GLY A 87 0.32 -4.26 -1.16
N PHE A 88 0.03 -5.34 -1.90
CA PHE A 88 0.13 -6.71 -1.40
C PHE A 88 1.54 -7.33 -1.54
N ALA A 89 1.70 -8.64 -1.43
CA ALA A 89 3.00 -9.28 -1.72
C ALA A 89 3.31 -9.23 -3.22
N GLU A 90 2.36 -9.68 -4.05
CA GLU A 90 2.45 -9.62 -5.50
C GLU A 90 1.90 -8.29 -6.01
N ALA A 91 2.59 -7.66 -6.97
CA ALA A 91 2.25 -6.32 -7.48
C ALA A 91 0.91 -6.29 -8.22
N THR A 92 0.60 -7.40 -8.88
CA THR A 92 -0.62 -7.59 -9.69
C THR A 92 -1.83 -8.00 -8.85
N THR A 93 -1.65 -8.30 -7.55
CA THR A 93 -2.79 -8.65 -6.70
C THR A 93 -3.71 -7.44 -6.57
N VAL A 94 -4.99 -7.70 -6.79
CA VAL A 94 -6.09 -6.77 -6.54
C VAL A 94 -7.08 -7.44 -5.61
N LYS A 95 -7.62 -6.67 -4.67
CA LYS A 95 -8.66 -7.13 -3.75
C LYS A 95 -9.75 -6.07 -3.62
N SER A 96 -10.94 -6.48 -3.25
CA SER A 96 -12.07 -5.59 -3.01
C SER A 96 -12.73 -5.85 -1.66
N SER A 97 -13.40 -4.82 -1.13
CA SER A 97 -14.34 -4.95 -0.02
C SER A 97 -15.56 -5.79 -0.37
N ASP A 98 -15.94 -5.84 -1.65
CA ASP A 98 -17.01 -6.70 -2.14
C ASP A 98 -16.39 -8.00 -2.71
N LEU A 99 -16.74 -9.13 -2.11
CA LEU A 99 -16.24 -10.45 -2.50
C LEU A 99 -16.92 -11.00 -3.75
N GLU A 100 -18.10 -10.48 -4.12
CA GLU A 100 -18.85 -10.92 -5.30
C GLU A 100 -18.46 -10.13 -6.55
N LEU A 101 -17.72 -9.03 -6.39
CA LEU A 101 -17.30 -8.19 -7.50
C LEU A 101 -16.24 -8.89 -8.35
N GLU A 102 -16.54 -9.07 -9.64
CA GLU A 102 -15.64 -9.70 -10.59
C GLU A 102 -14.45 -8.77 -10.93
N ILE A 103 -13.38 -8.87 -10.14
CA ILE A 103 -12.14 -8.08 -10.29
C ILE A 103 -11.09 -8.76 -11.18
N SER A 104 -11.40 -9.90 -11.80
CA SER A 104 -10.46 -10.71 -12.61
C SER A 104 -9.89 -9.94 -13.82
N SER A 105 -10.62 -8.96 -14.34
CA SER A 105 -10.20 -8.09 -15.45
C SER A 105 -9.32 -6.91 -15.01
N LEU A 106 -9.22 -6.65 -13.70
CA LEU A 106 -8.47 -5.54 -13.13
C LEU A 106 -7.10 -6.06 -12.68
N SER A 107 -6.22 -6.38 -13.63
CA SER A 107 -4.81 -6.55 -13.31
C SER A 107 -4.13 -5.18 -13.26
N ALA A 108 -3.38 -4.91 -12.19
CA ALA A 108 -2.50 -3.74 -12.10
C ALA A 108 -1.27 -3.89 -13.02
#